data_AF-A0A1W6QYL6-F1
#
_entry.id   AF-A0A1W6QYL6-F1
#
_cell.length_a   1.000
_cell.length_b   1.000
_cell.length_c   1.000
_cell.angle_alpha   90.00
_cell.angle_beta   90.00
_cell.angle_gamma   90.00
#
_symmetry.space_group_name_H-M   'P 1'
#
loop_
_entity.id
_entity.type
_entity.pdbx_description
1 polymer ?
#
loop_
_entity_poly.entity_id
_entity_poly.type
_entity_poly.pdbx_seq_one_letter_code
_entity_poly.pdbx_strand_id
1 'polypeptide(L)'
;MKNRDKIRQYDNTLHIHFGSTGEERSVSLLPLERGLSLKREGKQLLVTSAFGGKLEQVVLESFGTEQLASDAFEALQAAIVSHGLRRRWSSRAKGIVKWGIIPAFAVIFALGLNMFAAKLTGLQAPTEAQYDPGIGTQPPAPVFTPQRTQPLQQPAPDLANIPGLPKPADPKVVREAIKAGVATGKYSVKLSEGAKGTVYIFSDPSCPHCQKFEPELEQLAADHTVEIFPVSVIGGEGSAKPIAQMLCAPVEQRASMWKAIAKGRPVEGPVCEEGLTHVRANDQVFRKLQFLGTPTVINQQGAQTPLTLPNQAAAIAQWLEQTQAQ
;
A
#
# COMPACT_ATOMS: atom_id res chain seq x y z
N MET A 1 -8.04 -0.95 40.43
CA MET A 1 -7.71 0.33 39.75
C MET A 1 -6.54 0.08 38.82
N LYS A 2 -6.70 0.29 37.51
CA LYS A 2 -5.69 -0.05 36.50
C LYS A 2 -4.58 1.01 36.49
N ASN A 3 -3.33 0.56 36.53
CA ASN A 3 -2.12 1.37 36.38
C ASN A 3 -2.28 2.30 35.17
N ARG A 4 -2.18 3.62 35.36
CA ARG A 4 -2.46 4.63 34.31
C ARG A 4 -1.24 4.90 33.44
N ASP A 5 -0.08 4.41 33.88
CA ASP A 5 1.15 4.43 33.10
C ASP A 5 1.11 3.38 31.99
N LYS A 6 1.38 3.83 30.77
CA LYS A 6 1.37 3.01 29.57
C LYS A 6 2.56 3.35 28.71
N ILE A 7 3.42 2.35 28.51
CA ILE A 7 4.45 2.35 27.49
C ILE A 7 4.03 1.26 26.50
N ARG A 8 3.58 1.68 25.32
CA ARG A 8 3.12 0.77 24.27
C ARG A 8 3.84 1.05 22.97
N GLN A 9 4.24 -0.01 22.31
CA GLN A 9 4.83 0.10 20.99
C GLN A 9 3.74 -0.12 19.93
N TYR A 10 3.64 0.82 19.00
CA TYR A 10 2.83 0.71 17.79
C TYR A 10 3.74 0.91 16.59
N ASP A 11 3.86 -0.13 15.77
CA ASP A 11 4.80 -0.20 14.65
C ASP A 11 6.22 0.16 15.07
N ASN A 12 6.67 1.35 14.66
CA ASN A 12 7.99 1.88 14.94
C ASN A 12 7.96 3.13 15.85
N THR A 13 6.85 3.35 16.56
CA THR A 13 6.70 4.44 17.53
C THR A 13 6.42 3.88 18.92
N LEU A 14 7.08 4.45 19.92
CA LEU A 14 6.79 4.20 21.33
C LEU A 14 5.83 5.26 21.83
N HIS A 15 4.63 4.84 22.22
CA HIS A 15 3.62 5.66 22.88
C HIS A 15 3.84 5.56 24.37
N ILE A 16 4.20 6.69 24.97
CA ILE A 16 4.52 6.81 26.38
C ILE A 16 3.48 7.73 27.00
N HIS A 17 2.93 7.28 28.12
CA HIS A 17 2.02 8.08 28.92
C HIS A 17 2.22 7.70 30.38
N PHE A 18 2.73 8.62 31.18
CA PHE A 18 2.91 8.43 32.62
C PHE A 18 1.77 9.09 33.39
N GLY A 19 0.55 8.56 33.24
CA GLY A 19 -0.66 9.16 33.80
C GLY A 19 -0.82 9.02 35.33
N SER A 20 -0.06 8.15 35.99
CA SER A 20 -0.03 8.01 37.45
C SER A 20 1.27 8.50 38.09
N THR A 21 2.40 8.35 37.40
CA THR A 21 3.73 8.67 37.97
C THR A 21 4.35 9.96 37.44
N GLY A 22 3.93 10.43 36.26
CA GLY A 22 4.38 11.70 35.68
C GLY A 22 3.67 12.90 36.29
N GLU A 23 4.40 13.98 36.47
CA GLU A 23 3.88 15.26 36.98
C GLU A 23 3.15 16.04 35.88
N GLU A 24 3.69 16.06 34.67
CA GLU A 24 3.08 16.73 33.52
C GLU A 24 1.96 15.89 32.90
N ARG A 25 1.93 14.58 33.21
CA ARG A 25 0.98 13.58 32.69
C ARG A 25 0.89 13.66 31.16
N SER A 26 2.05 13.88 30.54
CA SER A 26 2.17 14.10 29.12
C SER A 26 1.98 12.79 28.34
N VAL A 27 1.59 12.92 27.08
CA VAL A 27 1.56 11.80 26.13
C VAL A 27 2.61 12.08 25.07
N SER A 28 3.62 11.22 25.02
CA SER A 28 4.80 11.40 24.19
C SER A 28 4.93 10.27 23.18
N LEU A 29 5.24 10.64 21.94
CA LEU A 29 5.42 9.71 20.82
C LEU A 29 6.89 9.73 20.40
N LEU A 30 7.58 8.60 20.57
CA LEU A 30 8.98 8.47 20.21
C LEU A 30 9.19 7.54 19.02
N PRO A 31 9.62 8.07 17.86
CA PRO A 31 9.97 7.25 16.71
C PRO A 31 11.28 6.50 16.99
N LEU A 32 11.27 5.17 16.82
CA LEU A 32 12.40 4.27 17.06
C LEU A 32 13.35 4.14 15.85
N GLU A 33 13.01 4.75 14.72
CA GLU A 33 13.77 4.69 13.46
C GLU A 33 14.93 5.68 13.41
N ARG A 34 14.90 6.70 14.28
CA ARG A 34 15.95 7.71 14.37
C ARG A 34 16.87 7.36 15.55
N GLY A 35 18.15 7.70 15.42
CA GLY A 35 19.08 7.64 16.54
C GLY A 35 18.50 8.45 17.70
N LEU A 36 18.20 7.77 18.79
CA LEU A 36 17.59 8.34 19.99
C LEU A 36 18.50 8.05 21.18
N SER A 37 18.77 9.06 22.00
CA SER A 37 19.38 8.88 23.31
C SER A 37 18.36 9.21 24.38
N LEU A 38 18.27 8.34 25.38
CA LEU A 38 17.50 8.58 26.59
C LEU A 38 18.46 8.79 27.73
N LYS A 39 18.26 9.87 28.48
CA LYS A 39 19.05 10.19 29.67
C LYS A 39 18.10 10.52 30.82
N ARG A 40 18.43 10.09 32.02
CA ARG A 40 17.78 10.55 33.25
C ARG A 40 18.68 11.58 33.93
N GLU A 41 18.12 12.70 34.33
CA GLU A 41 18.78 13.69 35.19
C GLU A 41 17.91 13.92 36.43
N GLY A 42 18.33 13.32 37.55
CA GLY A 42 17.56 13.34 38.80
C GLY A 42 16.14 12.81 38.59
N LYS A 43 15.17 13.72 38.70
CA LYS A 43 13.73 13.47 38.58
C LYS A 43 13.18 13.61 37.16
N GLN A 44 13.99 13.96 36.18
CA GLN A 44 13.55 14.21 34.81
C GLN A 44 14.08 13.14 33.85
N LEU A 45 13.24 12.78 32.89
CA LEU A 45 13.65 12.02 31.73
C LEU A 45 13.86 12.96 30.56
N LEU A 46 15.00 12.83 29.89
CA LEU A 46 15.36 13.63 28.74
C LEU A 46 15.56 12.74 27.53
N VAL A 47 15.11 13.25 26.40
CA VAL A 47 15.21 12.61 25.10
C VAL A 47 16.04 13.49 24.21
N THR A 48 17.11 12.92 23.65
CA THR A 48 17.85 13.54 22.57
C THR A 48 17.49 12.82 21.29
N SER A 49 16.89 13.55 20.34
CA SER A 49 16.63 13.05 18.99
C SER A 49 17.13 14.06 17.97
N ALA A 50 17.47 13.58 16.78
CA ALA A 50 17.70 14.45 15.63
C ALA A 50 16.34 14.96 15.11
N PHE A 51 15.82 16.02 15.73
CA PHE A 51 14.69 16.77 15.21
C PHE A 51 15.22 17.83 14.23
N GLY A 52 14.80 17.77 12.96
CA GLY A 52 15.17 18.79 11.96
C GLY A 52 16.67 18.90 11.64
N GLY A 53 17.47 17.85 11.88
CA GLY A 53 18.91 17.85 11.64
C GLY A 53 19.77 18.47 12.75
N LYS A 54 19.16 18.93 13.86
CA LYS A 54 19.87 19.33 15.08
C LYS A 54 19.60 18.31 16.19
N LEU A 55 20.62 18.06 17.02
CA LEU A 55 20.47 17.26 18.24
C LEU A 55 19.88 18.17 19.31
N GLU A 56 18.58 18.06 19.55
CA GLU A 56 17.90 18.79 20.61
C GLU A 56 17.52 17.82 21.74
N GLN A 57 17.80 18.26 22.98
CA GLN A 57 17.46 17.54 24.19
C GLN A 57 16.19 18.15 24.75
N VAL A 58 15.13 17.34 24.85
CA VAL A 58 13.81 17.76 25.32
C VAL A 58 13.46 16.95 26.56
N VAL A 59 12.85 17.60 27.55
CA VAL A 59 12.30 16.91 28.72
C VAL A 59 11.09 16.10 28.27
N LEU A 60 11.15 14.79 28.49
CA LEU A 60 10.10 13.85 28.13
C LEU A 60 9.00 13.82 29.19
N GLU A 61 9.38 13.84 30.46
CA GLU A 61 8.47 13.84 31.61
C GLU A 61 9.26 14.14 32.89
N SER A 62 8.58 14.76 33.86
CA SER A 62 9.09 15.04 35.21
C SER A 62 8.37 14.17 36.24
N PHE A 63 9.07 13.74 37.29
CA PHE A 63 8.53 12.81 38.29
C PHE A 63 8.65 13.37 39.70
N GLY A 64 7.69 13.04 40.58
CA GLY A 64 7.70 13.53 41.96
C GLY A 64 8.90 13.06 42.79
N THR A 65 9.46 11.88 42.47
CA THR A 65 10.61 11.29 43.17
C THR A 65 11.62 10.70 42.19
N GLU A 66 12.88 10.57 42.63
CA GLU A 66 13.94 9.95 41.81
C GLU A 66 13.69 8.46 41.58
N GLN A 67 13.11 7.74 42.54
CA GLN A 67 12.70 6.34 42.36
C GLN A 67 11.71 6.20 41.20
N LEU A 68 10.68 7.04 41.14
CA LEU A 68 9.71 6.99 40.04
C LEU A 68 10.36 7.27 38.68
N ALA A 69 11.29 8.23 38.62
CA ALA A 69 12.05 8.50 37.41
C ALA A 69 12.95 7.31 37.02
N SER A 70 13.53 6.60 37.99
CA SER A 70 14.36 5.41 37.75
C SER A 70 13.52 4.25 37.21
N ASP A 71 12.40 3.94 37.85
CA ASP A 71 11.49 2.87 37.43
C ASP A 71 10.95 3.13 36.01
N ALA A 72 10.58 4.39 35.73
CA ALA A 72 10.14 4.82 34.41
C ALA A 72 11.24 4.67 33.35
N PHE A 73 12.49 5.02 33.70
CA PHE A 73 13.64 4.86 32.81
C PHE A 73 13.91 3.40 32.47
N GLU A 74 13.92 2.51 33.47
CA GLU A 74 14.11 1.07 33.27
C GLU A 74 13.01 0.45 32.41
N ALA A 75 11.75 0.85 32.65
CA ALA A 75 10.62 0.39 31.84
C ALA A 75 10.75 0.83 30.37
N LEU A 76 11.26 2.04 30.12
CA LEU A 76 11.53 2.53 28.77
C LEU A 76 12.69 1.77 28.10
N GLN A 77 13.78 1.54 28.81
CA GLN A 77 14.89 0.73 28.31
C GLN A 77 14.43 -0.68 27.93
N ALA A 78 13.66 -1.34 28.81
CA ALA A 78 13.12 -2.67 28.55
C ALA A 78 12.21 -2.68 27.31
N ALA A 79 11.37 -1.65 27.13
CA ALA A 79 10.51 -1.53 25.95
C ALA A 79 11.35 -1.41 24.66
N ILE A 80 12.41 -0.59 24.66
CA ILE A 80 13.29 -0.39 23.50
C ILE A 80 14.10 -1.65 23.18
N VAL A 81 14.66 -2.33 24.19
CA VAL A 81 15.42 -3.57 23.97
C VAL A 81 14.51 -4.67 23.43
N SER A 82 13.29 -4.80 23.96
CA SER A 82 12.31 -5.79 23.51
C SER A 82 11.88 -5.57 22.05
N HIS A 83 11.91 -4.33 21.54
CA HIS A 83 11.63 -4.01 20.15
C HIS A 83 12.63 -4.70 19.20
N GLY A 84 13.93 -4.58 19.48
CA GLY A 84 14.98 -5.21 18.67
C GLY A 84 14.86 -6.73 18.62
N LEU A 85 14.55 -7.35 19.76
CA LEU A 85 14.38 -8.80 19.87
C LEU A 85 13.11 -9.29 19.16
N ARG A 86 11.97 -8.62 19.35
CA ARG A 86 10.69 -8.94 18.67
C ARG A 86 10.78 -8.77 17.16
N ARG A 87 11.49 -7.76 16.67
CA ARG A 87 11.71 -7.56 15.23
C ARG A 87 12.52 -8.71 14.64
N ARG A 88 13.60 -9.14 15.30
CA ARG A 88 14.41 -10.31 14.89
C ARG A 88 13.64 -11.63 14.96
N TRP A 89 12.80 -11.82 15.97
CA TRP A 89 11.98 -13.03 16.10
C TRP A 89 10.85 -13.07 15.07
N SER A 90 10.16 -11.95 14.84
CA SER A 90 9.09 -11.87 13.84
C SER A 90 9.60 -12.07 12.41
N SER A 91 10.81 -11.59 12.08
CA SER A 91 11.40 -11.82 10.76
C SER A 91 11.81 -13.29 10.57
N ARG A 92 12.38 -13.93 11.61
CA ARG A 92 12.69 -15.36 11.60
C ARG A 92 11.43 -16.23 11.53
N ALA A 93 10.38 -15.90 12.29
CA ALA A 93 9.10 -16.60 12.26
C ALA A 93 8.41 -16.48 10.90
N LYS A 94 8.39 -15.29 10.30
CA LYS A 94 7.87 -15.10 8.93
C LYS A 94 8.65 -15.92 7.90
N GLY A 95 9.97 -16.05 8.07
CA GLY A 95 10.81 -16.93 7.26
C GLY A 95 10.43 -18.41 7.38
N ILE A 96 10.25 -18.91 8.61
CA ILE A 96 9.88 -20.31 8.88
C ILE A 96 8.47 -20.63 8.34
N VAL A 97 7.51 -19.72 8.51
CA VAL A 97 6.15 -19.91 7.96
C VAL A 97 6.21 -19.93 6.43
N LYS A 98 6.90 -18.96 5.82
CA LYS A 98 6.98 -18.82 4.36
C LYS A 98 7.72 -19.97 3.68
N TRP A 99 8.80 -20.47 4.28
CA TRP A 99 9.68 -21.47 3.66
C TRP A 99 9.58 -22.87 4.24
N GLY A 100 8.89 -23.06 5.37
CA GLY A 100 8.66 -24.37 5.98
C GLY A 100 7.19 -24.77 5.97
N ILE A 101 6.34 -24.00 6.65
CA ILE A 101 4.94 -24.39 6.89
C ILE A 101 4.11 -24.36 5.61
N ILE A 102 4.19 -23.28 4.83
CA ILE A 102 3.43 -23.15 3.57
C ILE A 102 3.76 -24.28 2.56
N PRO A 103 5.04 -24.59 2.24
CA PRO A 103 5.34 -25.68 1.32
C PRO A 103 4.97 -27.06 1.89
N ALA A 104 5.17 -27.32 3.18
CA ALA A 104 4.76 -28.58 3.80
C ALA A 104 3.24 -28.77 3.73
N PHE A 105 2.48 -27.71 3.99
CA PHE A 105 1.01 -27.75 3.90
C PHE A 105 0.55 -27.94 2.45
N ALA A 106 1.20 -27.32 1.47
CA ALA A 106 0.90 -27.52 0.05
C ALA A 106 1.12 -28.99 -0.38
N VAL A 107 2.20 -29.62 0.09
CA VAL A 107 2.46 -31.05 -0.17
C VAL A 107 1.42 -31.95 0.49
N ILE A 108 1.09 -31.71 1.76
CA ILE A 108 0.05 -32.47 2.48
C ILE A 108 -1.31 -32.31 1.79
N PHE A 109 -1.64 -31.09 1.37
CA PHE A 109 -2.89 -30.81 0.66
C PHE A 109 -2.95 -31.50 -0.70
N ALA A 110 -1.86 -31.48 -1.47
CA ALA A 110 -1.75 -32.20 -2.74
C ALA A 110 -1.88 -33.72 -2.57
N LEU A 111 -1.23 -34.29 -1.54
CA LEU A 111 -1.39 -35.71 -1.18
C LEU A 111 -2.83 -36.04 -0.79
N GLY A 112 -3.49 -35.17 -0.02
CA GLY A 112 -4.89 -35.30 0.35
C GLY A 112 -5.83 -35.29 -0.87
N LEU A 113 -5.61 -34.39 -1.82
CA LEU A 113 -6.34 -34.34 -3.08
C LEU A 113 -6.12 -35.61 -3.91
N ASN A 114 -4.89 -36.12 -3.97
CA ASN A 114 -4.55 -37.32 -4.73
C ASN A 114 -5.21 -38.57 -4.12
N MET A 115 -5.22 -38.68 -2.78
CA MET A 115 -5.88 -39.78 -2.06
C MET A 115 -7.41 -39.71 -2.18
N PHE A 116 -7.99 -38.50 -2.19
CA PHE A 116 -9.41 -38.27 -2.43
C PHE A 116 -9.81 -38.62 -3.87
N ALA A 117 -9.01 -38.23 -4.86
CA ALA A 117 -9.21 -38.61 -6.25
C ALA A 117 -9.15 -40.13 -6.45
N ALA A 118 -8.15 -40.81 -5.86
CA ALA A 118 -8.04 -42.27 -5.92
C ALA A 118 -9.26 -43.00 -5.32
N LYS A 119 -9.87 -42.42 -4.27
CA LYS A 119 -11.09 -42.95 -3.65
C LYS A 119 -12.33 -42.76 -4.52
N LEU A 120 -12.41 -41.65 -5.27
CA LEU A 120 -13.51 -41.37 -6.21
C LEU A 120 -13.41 -42.20 -7.50
N THR A 121 -12.20 -42.55 -7.94
CA THR A 121 -11.99 -43.35 -9.15
C THR A 121 -12.06 -44.86 -8.90
N GLY A 122 -12.32 -45.31 -7.66
CA GLY A 122 -12.55 -46.72 -7.35
C GLY A 122 -11.38 -47.65 -7.71
N LEU A 123 -10.14 -47.16 -7.69
CA LEU A 123 -8.97 -47.98 -8.00
C LEU A 123 -8.63 -48.89 -6.81
N GLN A 124 -9.31 -50.03 -6.74
CA GLN A 124 -8.85 -51.18 -5.95
C GLN A 124 -7.57 -51.75 -6.56
N ALA A 125 -6.63 -52.14 -5.68
CA ALA A 125 -5.45 -52.91 -6.04
C ALA A 125 -5.83 -54.24 -6.73
N PRO A 126 -4.99 -54.79 -7.62
CA PRO A 126 -5.42 -55.78 -8.59
C PRO A 126 -5.63 -57.16 -7.95
N THR A 127 -6.84 -57.70 -8.10
CA THR A 127 -7.11 -59.14 -7.97
C THR A 127 -7.33 -59.75 -9.35
N GLU A 128 -6.50 -60.76 -9.60
CA GLU A 128 -6.55 -61.89 -10.52
C GLU A 128 -7.26 -61.80 -11.88
N ALA A 129 -6.51 -62.26 -12.88
CA ALA A 129 -6.85 -62.35 -14.28
C ALA A 129 -8.01 -63.29 -14.57
N GLN A 130 -8.90 -62.86 -15.46
CA GLN A 130 -9.68 -63.78 -16.29
C GLN A 130 -9.73 -63.25 -17.72
N TYR A 131 -9.24 -64.09 -18.62
CA TYR A 131 -9.06 -63.88 -20.06
C TYR A 131 -10.36 -64.21 -20.79
N ASP A 132 -10.82 -63.32 -21.68
CA ASP A 132 -11.70 -63.69 -22.79
C ASP A 132 -11.40 -62.80 -24.01
N PRO A 133 -11.16 -63.35 -25.22
CA PRO A 133 -10.82 -62.59 -26.40
C PRO A 133 -12.07 -62.31 -27.24
N GLY A 134 -12.35 -61.04 -27.55
CA GLY A 134 -13.53 -60.69 -28.33
C GLY A 134 -13.49 -59.33 -29.01
N ILE A 135 -13.02 -59.33 -30.26
CA ILE A 135 -13.45 -58.51 -31.40
C ILE A 135 -13.40 -56.97 -31.22
N GLY A 136 -12.39 -56.37 -31.84
CA GLY A 136 -12.24 -54.92 -31.96
C GLY A 136 -13.33 -54.29 -32.83
N THR A 137 -14.00 -53.28 -32.27
CA THR A 137 -14.69 -52.23 -33.02
C THR A 137 -14.22 -50.88 -32.47
N GLN A 138 -13.58 -50.07 -33.31
CA GLN A 138 -13.24 -48.68 -33.01
C GLN A 138 -14.51 -47.82 -33.08
N PRO A 139 -14.78 -46.96 -32.08
CA PRO A 139 -15.67 -45.81 -32.27
C PRO A 139 -14.89 -44.62 -32.87
N PRO A 140 -15.56 -43.72 -33.62
CA PRO A 140 -14.91 -42.64 -34.35
C PRO A 140 -14.51 -41.47 -33.44
N ALA A 141 -13.50 -40.72 -33.85
CA ALA A 141 -13.04 -39.49 -33.19
C ALA A 141 -14.14 -38.40 -33.17
N PRO A 142 -14.25 -37.60 -32.10
CA PRO A 142 -15.20 -36.51 -32.05
C PRO A 142 -14.76 -35.34 -32.95
N VAL A 143 -15.69 -34.89 -33.79
CA VAL A 143 -15.57 -33.68 -34.62
C VAL A 143 -15.76 -32.47 -33.71
N PHE A 144 -14.75 -31.60 -33.61
CA PHE A 144 -14.86 -30.31 -32.92
C PHE A 144 -15.60 -29.30 -33.81
N THR A 145 -16.82 -28.93 -33.40
CA THR A 145 -17.47 -27.71 -33.89
C THR A 145 -16.94 -26.49 -33.13
N PRO A 146 -16.52 -25.39 -33.79
CA PRO A 146 -16.09 -24.19 -33.10
C PRO A 146 -17.30 -23.51 -32.45
N GLN A 147 -17.36 -23.54 -31.11
CA GLN A 147 -18.31 -22.73 -30.36
C GLN A 147 -17.93 -21.26 -30.48
N ARG A 148 -18.89 -20.49 -31.00
CA ARG A 148 -18.93 -19.03 -31.02
C ARG A 148 -18.64 -18.48 -29.61
N THR A 149 -17.57 -17.73 -29.46
CA THR A 149 -17.27 -16.93 -28.26
C THR A 149 -18.43 -15.97 -28.01
N GLN A 150 -19.21 -16.23 -26.96
CA GLN A 150 -20.10 -15.22 -26.40
C GLN A 150 -19.26 -14.28 -25.52
N PRO A 151 -19.43 -12.95 -25.62
CA PRO A 151 -18.79 -12.04 -24.68
C PRO A 151 -19.42 -12.26 -23.30
N LEU A 152 -18.58 -12.61 -22.31
CA LEU A 152 -18.93 -12.60 -20.90
C LEU A 152 -19.26 -11.16 -20.46
N GLN A 153 -20.50 -10.73 -20.68
CA GLN A 153 -21.10 -9.62 -19.94
C GLN A 153 -21.53 -10.16 -18.58
N GLN A 154 -20.56 -10.37 -17.69
CA GLN A 154 -20.83 -10.38 -16.26
C GLN A 154 -20.59 -8.96 -15.75
N PRO A 155 -21.55 -8.32 -15.08
CA PRO A 155 -21.28 -7.07 -14.41
C PRO A 155 -20.16 -7.31 -13.39
N ALA A 156 -19.13 -6.46 -13.43
CA ALA A 156 -18.06 -6.48 -12.44
C ALA A 156 -18.69 -6.47 -11.03
N PRO A 157 -18.16 -7.24 -10.06
CA PRO A 157 -18.64 -7.17 -8.70
C PRO A 157 -18.49 -5.73 -8.21
N ASP A 158 -19.59 -5.15 -7.76
CA ASP A 158 -19.61 -3.84 -7.13
C ASP A 158 -18.68 -3.88 -5.91
N LEU A 159 -17.67 -3.01 -5.93
CA LEU A 159 -16.71 -2.81 -4.85
C LEU A 159 -17.39 -2.67 -3.47
N ALA A 160 -18.63 -2.16 -3.44
CA ALA A 160 -19.41 -2.01 -2.23
C ALA A 160 -19.81 -3.34 -1.54
N ASN A 161 -19.74 -4.47 -2.23
CA ASN A 161 -20.28 -5.77 -1.76
C ASN A 161 -19.22 -6.84 -1.47
N ILE A 162 -17.92 -6.53 -1.56
CA ILE A 162 -16.87 -7.50 -1.23
C ILE A 162 -16.60 -7.46 0.28
N PRO A 163 -16.80 -8.55 1.04
CA PRO A 163 -16.57 -8.56 2.49
C PRO A 163 -15.12 -8.22 2.86
N GLY A 164 -14.94 -7.27 3.77
CA GLY A 164 -13.64 -6.86 4.29
C GLY A 164 -12.93 -5.74 3.52
N LEU A 165 -13.48 -5.28 2.39
CA LEU A 165 -13.00 -4.08 1.70
C LEU A 165 -13.71 -2.82 2.24
N PRO A 166 -13.01 -1.68 2.36
CA PRO A 166 -13.64 -0.42 2.69
C PRO A 166 -14.62 -0.02 1.58
N LYS A 167 -15.75 0.58 1.96
CA LYS A 167 -16.70 1.12 0.99
C LYS A 167 -15.99 2.21 0.17
N PRO A 168 -16.12 2.21 -1.16
CA PRO A 168 -15.60 3.29 -2.00
C PRO A 168 -16.15 4.64 -1.54
N ALA A 169 -15.31 5.67 -1.58
CA ALA A 169 -15.77 7.04 -1.33
C ALA A 169 -16.81 7.47 -2.39
N ASP A 170 -17.75 8.33 -1.98
CA ASP A 170 -18.74 8.94 -2.89
C ASP A 170 -18.01 9.67 -4.04
N PRO A 171 -18.31 9.38 -5.32
CA PRO A 171 -17.71 10.05 -6.47
C PRO A 171 -17.77 11.58 -6.40
N LYS A 172 -18.82 12.17 -5.81
CA LYS A 172 -18.92 13.63 -5.64
C LYS A 172 -17.82 14.17 -4.74
N VAL A 173 -17.56 13.49 -3.61
CA VAL A 173 -16.51 13.85 -2.66
C VAL A 173 -15.13 13.68 -3.30
N VAL A 174 -14.92 12.59 -4.04
CA VAL A 174 -13.68 12.34 -4.79
C VAL A 174 -13.43 13.47 -5.79
N ARG A 175 -14.44 13.81 -6.59
CA ARG A 175 -14.37 14.88 -7.59
C ARG A 175 -14.05 16.24 -6.96
N GLU A 176 -14.68 16.58 -5.84
CA GLU A 176 -14.43 17.85 -5.14
C GLU A 176 -12.99 17.92 -4.62
N ALA A 177 -12.50 16.85 -3.99
CA ALA A 177 -11.12 16.76 -3.51
C ALA A 177 -10.10 16.91 -4.66
N ILE A 178 -10.33 16.21 -5.78
CA ILE A 178 -9.48 16.30 -6.97
C ILE A 178 -9.51 17.72 -7.54
N LYS A 179 -10.70 18.30 -7.76
CA LYS A 179 -10.83 19.66 -8.29
C LYS A 179 -10.10 20.68 -7.42
N ALA A 180 -10.23 20.58 -6.10
CA ALA A 180 -9.50 21.44 -5.17
C ALA A 180 -7.98 21.25 -5.29
N GLY A 181 -7.51 20.01 -5.43
CA GLY A 181 -6.10 19.70 -5.65
C GLY A 181 -5.54 20.32 -6.93
N VAL A 182 -6.20 20.08 -8.06
CA VAL A 182 -5.82 20.60 -9.39
C VAL A 182 -5.80 22.13 -9.40
N ALA A 183 -6.84 22.78 -8.88
CA ALA A 183 -6.98 24.23 -8.92
C ALA A 183 -5.83 24.98 -8.25
N THR A 184 -5.13 24.34 -7.31
CA THR A 184 -3.97 24.95 -6.63
C THR A 184 -2.67 24.84 -7.43
N GLY A 185 -2.57 23.86 -8.34
CA GLY A 185 -1.32 23.53 -9.04
C GLY A 185 -0.18 23.02 -8.14
N LYS A 186 -0.45 22.70 -6.86
CA LYS A 186 0.59 22.32 -5.87
C LYS A 186 0.71 20.82 -5.63
N TYR A 187 -0.35 20.07 -5.90
CA TYR A 187 -0.48 18.67 -5.49
C TYR A 187 -0.36 17.68 -6.65
N SER A 188 -0.48 18.15 -7.89
CA SER A 188 -0.56 17.32 -9.08
C SER A 188 0.51 17.67 -10.12
N VAL A 189 0.66 16.77 -11.08
CA VAL A 189 1.47 16.92 -12.28
C VAL A 189 0.62 16.60 -13.50
N LYS A 190 0.42 17.59 -14.37
CA LYS A 190 -0.22 17.40 -15.67
C LYS A 190 0.81 16.87 -16.67
N LEU A 191 0.64 15.65 -17.16
CA LEU A 191 1.52 15.02 -18.15
C LEU A 191 1.19 15.39 -19.58
N SER A 192 -0.08 15.67 -19.86
CA SER A 192 -0.59 16.01 -21.20
C SER A 192 -1.84 16.86 -21.10
N GLU A 193 -2.21 17.45 -22.23
CA GLU A 193 -3.46 18.17 -22.42
C GLU A 193 -4.10 17.67 -23.70
N GLY A 194 -5.32 17.14 -23.59
CA GLY A 194 -6.01 16.45 -24.68
C GLY A 194 -7.51 16.74 -24.66
N ALA A 195 -8.13 16.67 -25.84
CA ALA A 195 -9.50 17.11 -26.07
C ALA A 195 -10.57 16.08 -25.66
N LYS A 196 -10.20 14.80 -25.49
CA LYS A 196 -11.16 13.72 -25.12
C LYS A 196 -11.49 13.67 -23.62
N GLY A 197 -11.08 14.68 -22.85
CA GLY A 197 -11.34 14.81 -21.42
C GLY A 197 -10.12 14.50 -20.55
N THR A 198 -10.34 14.49 -19.24
CA THR A 198 -9.28 14.36 -18.23
C THR A 198 -9.40 13.05 -17.47
N VAL A 199 -8.25 12.41 -17.25
CA VAL A 199 -8.10 11.27 -16.35
C VAL A 199 -7.16 11.66 -15.22
N TYR A 200 -7.57 11.34 -13.99
CA TYR A 200 -6.79 11.57 -12.79
C TYR A 200 -6.24 10.26 -12.26
N ILE A 201 -4.97 10.25 -11.86
CA ILE A 201 -4.30 9.05 -11.40
C ILE A 201 -3.58 9.30 -10.08
N PHE A 202 -3.88 8.51 -9.06
CA PHE A 202 -3.04 8.45 -7.87
C PHE A 202 -1.99 7.35 -8.06
N SER A 203 -0.72 7.73 -8.10
CA SER A 203 0.39 6.86 -8.50
C SER A 203 1.60 7.00 -7.57
N ASP A 204 2.24 5.89 -7.24
CA ASP A 204 3.49 5.84 -6.46
C ASP A 204 4.64 5.40 -7.39
N PRO A 205 5.72 6.20 -7.53
CA PRO A 205 6.80 5.91 -8.48
C PRO A 205 7.65 4.69 -8.10
N SER A 206 7.61 4.23 -6.86
CA SER A 206 8.25 2.99 -6.42
C SER A 206 7.33 1.76 -6.52
N CYS A 207 6.06 1.94 -6.88
CA CYS A 207 5.13 0.83 -7.04
C CYS A 207 5.35 0.11 -8.38
N PRO A 208 5.67 -1.20 -8.40
CA PRO A 208 5.91 -1.93 -9.65
C PRO A 208 4.72 -1.95 -10.61
N HIS A 209 3.49 -1.91 -10.09
CA HIS A 209 2.29 -1.82 -10.94
C HIS A 209 2.14 -0.45 -11.60
N CYS A 210 2.52 0.63 -10.89
CA CYS A 210 2.52 1.98 -11.45
C CYS A 210 3.58 2.12 -12.54
N GLN A 211 4.79 1.61 -12.29
CA GLN A 211 5.88 1.62 -13.29
C GLN A 211 5.49 0.90 -14.59
N LYS A 212 4.78 -0.23 -14.49
CA LYS A 212 4.24 -0.95 -15.65
C LYS A 212 3.10 -0.22 -16.36
N PHE A 213 2.43 0.69 -15.66
CA PHE A 213 1.30 1.46 -16.19
C PHE A 213 1.74 2.75 -16.90
N GLU A 214 2.95 3.26 -16.64
CA GLU A 214 3.47 4.48 -17.29
C GLU A 214 3.41 4.45 -18.84
N PRO A 215 3.73 3.36 -19.56
CA PRO A 215 3.59 3.31 -21.02
C PRO A 215 2.14 3.45 -21.50
N GLU A 216 1.17 3.01 -20.69
CA GLU A 216 -0.26 3.15 -21.00
C GLU A 216 -0.72 4.59 -20.75
N LEU A 217 -0.16 5.27 -19.74
CA LEU A 217 -0.38 6.70 -19.54
C LEU A 217 0.19 7.52 -20.70
N GLU A 218 1.34 7.15 -21.26
CA GLU A 218 1.92 7.79 -22.45
C GLU A 218 1.01 7.62 -23.68
N GLN A 219 0.34 6.47 -23.84
CA GLN A 219 -0.65 6.26 -24.90
C GLN A 219 -1.92 7.09 -24.68
N LEU A 220 -2.47 7.11 -23.46
CA LEU A 220 -3.64 7.93 -23.11
C LEU A 220 -3.38 9.42 -23.32
N ALA A 221 -2.16 9.87 -23.01
CA ALA A 221 -1.71 11.24 -23.15
C ALA A 221 -1.76 11.79 -24.59
N ALA A 222 -1.87 10.92 -25.61
CA ALA A 222 -2.04 11.35 -27.00
C ALA A 222 -3.36 12.09 -27.23
N ASP A 223 -4.44 11.65 -26.56
CA ASP A 223 -5.80 12.16 -26.81
C ASP A 223 -6.45 12.79 -25.56
N HIS A 224 -5.99 12.42 -24.37
CA HIS A 224 -6.57 12.81 -23.08
C HIS A 224 -5.62 13.70 -22.28
N THR A 225 -6.20 14.53 -21.43
CA THR A 225 -5.46 15.20 -20.37
C THR A 225 -5.17 14.20 -19.26
N VAL A 226 -3.90 13.89 -19.02
CA VAL A 226 -3.46 12.97 -17.96
C VAL A 226 -2.90 13.78 -16.81
N GLU A 227 -3.51 13.67 -15.63
CA GLU A 227 -3.07 14.39 -14.43
C GLU A 227 -2.83 13.44 -13.27
N ILE A 228 -1.63 13.51 -12.70
CA ILE A 228 -1.16 12.59 -11.67
C ILE A 228 -1.10 13.29 -10.33
N PHE A 229 -1.67 12.64 -9.32
CA PHE A 229 -1.47 12.93 -7.91
C PHE A 229 -0.43 11.96 -7.34
N PRO A 230 0.85 12.36 -7.24
CA PRO A 230 1.89 11.48 -6.78
C PRO A 230 1.72 11.19 -5.28
N VAL A 231 1.81 9.92 -4.91
CA VAL A 231 1.71 9.42 -3.53
C VAL A 231 2.94 8.61 -3.15
N SER A 232 3.18 8.42 -1.85
CA SER A 232 4.29 7.65 -1.29
C SER A 232 3.84 6.43 -0.48
N VAL A 233 2.59 5.99 -0.69
CA VAL A 233 1.95 4.93 0.11
C VAL A 233 2.58 3.54 -0.04
N ILE A 234 3.37 3.30 -1.09
CA ILE A 234 4.13 2.06 -1.32
C ILE A 234 5.62 2.28 -1.05
N GLY A 235 6.22 3.31 -1.65
CA GLY A 235 7.65 3.56 -1.58
C GLY A 235 8.14 4.27 -0.32
N GLY A 236 7.23 4.81 0.49
CA GLY A 236 7.56 5.61 1.68
C GLY A 236 8.54 6.74 1.35
N GLU A 237 9.56 6.92 2.19
CA GLU A 237 10.61 7.92 1.98
C GLU A 237 11.32 7.81 0.62
N GLY A 238 11.45 6.59 0.08
CA GLY A 238 12.05 6.36 -1.23
C GLY A 238 11.26 6.99 -2.39
N SER A 239 9.95 7.14 -2.23
CA SER A 239 9.08 7.89 -3.14
C SER A 239 8.89 9.34 -2.71
N ALA A 240 8.73 9.59 -1.42
CA ALA A 240 8.41 10.92 -0.91
C ALA A 240 9.50 11.94 -1.26
N LYS A 241 10.77 11.56 -1.16
CA LYS A 241 11.90 12.46 -1.48
C LYS A 241 11.91 12.90 -2.96
N PRO A 242 11.95 12.00 -3.97
CA PRO A 242 11.94 12.41 -5.37
C PRO A 242 10.64 13.10 -5.80
N ILE A 243 9.49 12.71 -5.23
CA ILE A 243 8.23 13.43 -5.49
C ILE A 243 8.32 14.85 -4.93
N ALA A 244 8.83 15.02 -3.71
CA ALA A 244 8.97 16.35 -3.10
C ALA A 244 9.88 17.24 -3.95
N GLN A 245 11.05 16.74 -4.40
CA GLN A 245 11.93 17.49 -5.31
C GLN A 245 11.19 17.95 -6.56
N MET A 246 10.40 17.07 -7.17
CA MET A 246 9.57 17.40 -8.33
C MET A 246 8.50 18.46 -8.00
N LEU A 247 7.76 18.31 -6.90
CA LEU A 247 6.72 19.28 -6.54
C LEU A 247 7.29 20.65 -6.13
N CYS A 248 8.56 20.69 -5.69
CA CYS A 248 9.30 21.94 -5.45
C CYS A 248 9.76 22.62 -6.75
N ALA A 249 9.90 21.87 -7.83
CA ALA A 249 10.36 22.40 -9.11
C ALA A 249 9.25 23.21 -9.82
N PRO A 250 9.63 24.09 -10.76
CA PRO A 250 8.67 24.80 -11.62
C PRO A 250 7.73 23.82 -12.33
N VAL A 251 6.47 24.23 -12.49
CA VAL A 251 5.37 23.36 -12.97
C VAL A 251 5.71 22.72 -14.32
N GLU A 252 6.34 23.48 -15.22
CA GLU A 252 6.75 23.06 -16.55
C GLU A 252 7.81 21.93 -16.55
N GLN A 253 8.58 21.76 -15.48
CA GLN A 253 9.59 20.71 -15.36
C GLN A 253 9.02 19.41 -14.77
N ARG A 254 7.87 19.50 -14.07
CA ARG A 254 7.34 18.39 -13.28
C ARG A 254 6.99 17.17 -14.12
N ALA A 255 6.46 17.36 -15.34
CA ALA A 255 6.11 16.24 -16.21
C ALA A 255 7.35 15.43 -16.63
N SER A 256 8.46 16.09 -16.97
CA SER A 256 9.72 15.39 -17.27
C SER A 256 10.33 14.72 -16.04
N MET A 257 10.25 15.36 -14.88
CA MET A 257 10.72 14.79 -13.62
C MET A 257 9.89 13.58 -13.20
N TRP A 258 8.57 13.62 -13.35
CA TRP A 258 7.68 12.47 -13.11
C TRP A 258 8.13 11.26 -13.94
N LYS A 259 8.32 11.45 -15.26
CA LYS A 259 8.80 10.39 -16.17
C LYS A 259 10.19 9.85 -15.80
N ALA A 260 11.03 10.63 -15.12
CA ALA A 260 12.30 10.16 -14.61
C ALA A 260 12.11 9.30 -13.35
N ILE A 261 11.41 9.82 -12.34
CA ILE A 261 11.24 9.14 -11.05
C ILE A 261 10.42 7.86 -11.18
N ALA A 262 9.40 7.83 -12.05
CA ALA A 262 8.61 6.63 -12.32
C ALA A 262 9.42 5.54 -13.06
N LYS A 263 10.53 5.90 -13.71
CA LYS A 263 11.51 4.96 -14.29
C LYS A 263 12.65 4.63 -13.31
N GLY A 264 12.54 5.04 -12.05
CA GLY A 264 13.58 4.85 -11.03
C GLY A 264 14.84 5.69 -11.27
N ARG A 265 14.78 6.71 -12.13
CA ARG A 265 15.91 7.60 -12.38
C ARG A 265 15.92 8.74 -11.36
N PRO A 266 17.10 9.16 -10.88
CA PRO A 266 17.20 10.29 -9.96
C PRO A 266 16.75 11.58 -10.65
N VAL A 267 16.23 12.51 -9.85
CA VAL A 267 15.94 13.88 -10.26
C VAL A 267 16.78 14.85 -9.44
N GLU A 268 17.22 15.91 -10.08
CA GLU A 268 18.00 16.98 -9.46
C GLU A 268 17.07 18.02 -8.81
N GLY A 269 17.63 18.79 -7.89
CA GLY A 269 16.92 19.87 -7.19
C GLY A 269 16.77 19.64 -5.69
N PRO A 270 16.44 20.70 -4.93
CA PRO A 270 16.31 20.62 -3.48
C PRO A 270 15.04 19.87 -3.08
N VAL A 271 15.10 19.19 -1.94
CA VAL A 271 13.89 18.75 -1.23
C VAL A 271 13.43 19.95 -0.39
N CYS A 272 12.29 20.54 -0.74
CA CYS A 272 11.69 21.63 0.05
C CYS A 272 10.59 21.11 0.99
N GLU A 273 10.35 21.83 2.08
CA GLU A 273 9.35 21.49 3.10
C GLU A 273 7.93 21.50 2.51
N GLU A 274 7.66 22.42 1.59
CA GLU A 274 6.39 22.51 0.86
C GLU A 274 6.13 21.26 0.03
N GLY A 275 7.13 20.79 -0.71
CA GLY A 275 7.05 19.56 -1.51
C GLY A 275 6.72 18.35 -0.64
N LEU A 276 7.44 18.18 0.48
CA LEU A 276 7.15 17.11 1.44
C LEU A 276 5.74 17.23 2.02
N THR A 277 5.29 18.45 2.30
CA THR A 277 3.92 18.71 2.79
C THR A 277 2.87 18.35 1.74
N HIS A 278 3.12 18.63 0.47
CA HIS A 278 2.23 18.26 -0.63
C HIS A 278 2.17 16.73 -0.82
N VAL A 279 3.29 16.02 -0.70
CA VAL A 279 3.28 14.54 -0.70
C VAL A 279 2.44 13.99 0.44
N ARG A 280 2.66 14.45 1.67
CA ARG A 280 1.90 14.02 2.85
C ARG A 280 0.39 14.30 2.68
N ALA A 281 0.04 15.44 2.09
CA ALA A 281 -1.35 15.79 1.81
C ALA A 281 -1.98 14.83 0.79
N ASN A 282 -1.26 14.49 -0.29
CA ASN A 282 -1.72 13.48 -1.26
C ASN A 282 -1.93 12.11 -0.61
N ASP A 283 -1.01 11.68 0.26
CA ASP A 283 -1.14 10.41 0.99
C ASP A 283 -2.33 10.42 1.96
N GLN A 284 -2.60 11.56 2.60
CA GLN A 284 -3.78 11.73 3.45
C GLN A 284 -5.07 11.66 2.64
N VAL A 285 -5.14 12.33 1.48
CA VAL A 285 -6.30 12.27 0.58
C VAL A 285 -6.50 10.83 0.10
N PHE A 286 -5.45 10.16 -0.34
CA PHE A 286 -5.48 8.77 -0.77
C PHE A 286 -6.11 7.86 0.28
N ARG A 287 -5.66 7.97 1.54
CA ARG A 287 -6.19 7.18 2.67
C ARG A 287 -7.62 7.57 3.04
N LYS A 288 -7.95 8.87 3.06
CA LYS A 288 -9.29 9.36 3.41
C LYS A 288 -10.35 8.97 2.38
N LEU A 289 -9.99 8.97 1.10
CA LEU A 289 -10.86 8.49 0.02
C LEU A 289 -10.91 6.96 -0.10
N GLN A 290 -10.22 6.25 0.80
CA GLN A 290 -10.21 4.79 0.90
C GLN A 290 -9.81 4.11 -0.41
N PHE A 291 -8.90 4.71 -1.17
CA PHE A 291 -8.36 4.08 -2.37
C PHE A 291 -7.62 2.79 -2.00
N LEU A 292 -7.90 1.73 -2.76
CA LEU A 292 -7.44 0.38 -2.44
C LEU A 292 -5.95 0.16 -2.68
N GLY A 293 -5.39 0.89 -3.64
CA GLY A 293 -4.01 0.74 -4.04
C GLY A 293 -3.66 1.60 -5.25
N THR A 294 -2.37 1.62 -5.59
CA THR A 294 -1.84 2.37 -6.73
C THR A 294 -1.54 1.42 -7.90
N PRO A 295 -1.79 1.81 -9.16
CA PRO A 295 -2.43 3.06 -9.56
C PRO A 295 -3.94 3.04 -9.25
N THR A 296 -4.50 4.18 -8.83
CA THR A 296 -5.95 4.41 -8.82
C THR A 296 -6.30 5.35 -9.96
N VAL A 297 -7.21 4.93 -10.86
CA VAL A 297 -7.63 5.72 -12.03
C VAL A 297 -9.05 6.26 -11.82
N ILE A 298 -9.23 7.56 -12.07
CA ILE A 298 -10.45 8.31 -11.74
C ILE A 298 -10.84 9.21 -12.92
N ASN A 299 -12.12 9.24 -13.27
CA ASN A 299 -12.65 10.13 -14.31
C ASN A 299 -13.00 11.53 -13.77
N GLN A 300 -13.46 12.42 -14.64
CA GLN A 300 -13.86 13.79 -14.27
C GLN A 300 -15.04 13.87 -13.28
N GLN A 301 -15.87 12.83 -13.25
CA GLN A 301 -17.03 12.69 -12.37
C GLN A 301 -16.64 12.18 -10.98
N GLY A 302 -15.37 11.79 -10.78
CA GLY A 302 -14.86 11.23 -9.52
C GLY A 302 -15.11 9.73 -9.35
N ALA A 303 -15.60 9.05 -10.38
CA ALA A 303 -15.75 7.60 -10.38
C ALA A 303 -14.39 6.93 -10.58
N GLN A 304 -14.14 5.86 -9.83
CA GLN A 304 -12.96 5.01 -9.98
C GLN A 304 -13.22 3.93 -11.05
N THR A 305 -12.17 3.49 -11.74
CA THR A 305 -12.27 2.35 -12.65
C THR A 305 -12.72 1.08 -11.90
N PRO A 306 -13.60 0.24 -12.48
CA PRO A 306 -13.93 -1.05 -11.92
C PRO A 306 -12.69 -1.94 -11.75
N LEU A 307 -12.64 -2.78 -10.72
CA LEU A 307 -11.48 -3.68 -10.48
C LEU A 307 -11.22 -4.69 -11.59
N THR A 308 -12.24 -5.01 -12.38
CA THR A 308 -12.15 -5.93 -13.52
C THR A 308 -11.61 -5.25 -14.77
N LEU A 309 -11.53 -3.92 -14.79
CA LEU A 309 -11.04 -3.18 -15.94
C LEU A 309 -9.50 -3.29 -15.97
N PRO A 310 -8.90 -3.79 -17.07
CA PRO A 310 -7.46 -3.88 -17.17
C PRO A 310 -6.85 -2.47 -17.27
N ASN A 311 -5.71 -2.26 -16.62
CA ASN A 311 -4.92 -1.03 -16.70
C ASN A 311 -4.20 -0.93 -18.06
N GLN A 312 -4.98 -0.82 -19.13
CA GLN A 312 -4.56 -0.64 -20.52
C GLN A 312 -5.22 0.63 -21.07
N ALA A 313 -4.49 1.38 -21.88
CA ALA A 313 -4.93 2.66 -22.43
C ALA A 313 -6.26 2.54 -23.16
N ALA A 314 -6.42 1.54 -24.03
CA ALA A 314 -7.65 1.33 -24.80
C ALA A 314 -8.87 1.06 -23.89
N ALA A 315 -8.72 0.23 -22.86
CA ALA A 315 -9.82 -0.09 -21.95
C ALA A 315 -10.22 1.13 -21.10
N ILE A 316 -9.24 1.90 -20.62
CA ILE A 316 -9.48 3.13 -19.86
C ILE A 316 -10.14 4.18 -20.75
N ALA A 317 -9.65 4.40 -21.97
CA ALA A 317 -10.24 5.34 -22.91
C ALA A 317 -11.72 4.99 -23.19
N GLN A 318 -12.02 3.73 -23.47
CA GLN A 318 -13.41 3.28 -23.68
C GLN A 318 -14.29 3.52 -22.44
N TRP A 319 -13.78 3.30 -21.23
CA TRP A 319 -14.51 3.56 -20.00
C TRP A 319 -14.73 5.06 -19.75
N LEU A 320 -13.75 5.91 -20.09
CA LEU A 320 -13.90 7.37 -20.01
C LEU A 320 -15.02 7.85 -20.96
N GLU A 321 -15.06 7.35 -22.20
CA GLU A 321 -16.11 7.69 -23.17
C GLU A 321 -17.51 7.28 -22.67
N GLN A 322 -17.64 6.07 -22.11
CA GLN A 322 -18.91 5.57 -21.58
C GLN A 322 -19.42 6.37 -20.38
N THR A 323 -18.52 6.87 -19.55
CA THR A 323 -18.88 7.59 -18.31
C THR A 323 -19.04 9.10 -18.51
N GLN A 324 -18.53 9.65 -19.62
CA GLN A 324 -18.81 11.04 -20.02
C GLN A 324 -20.23 11.22 -20.58
N ALA A 325 -20.81 10.18 -21.17
CA ALA A 325 -22.15 10.22 -21.76
C ALA A 325 -23.31 10.12 -20.74
N GLN A 326 -23.00 10.01 -19.44
CA GLN A 326 -23.94 9.84 -18.32
C GLN A 326 -23.98 11.09 -17.44
#